data_AF-A0A5P8WHD1-F1
#
_entry.id   AF-A0A5P8WHD1-F1
#
_cell.length_a   1.000
_cell.length_b   1.000
_cell.length_c   1.000
_cell.angle_alpha   90.00
_cell.angle_beta   90.00
_cell.angle_gamma   90.00
#
_symmetry.space_group_name_H-M   'P 1'
#
loop_
_entity.id
_entity.type
_entity.pdbx_description
1 polymer ?
#
loop_
_entity_poly.entity_id
_entity_poly.type
_entity_poly.pdbx_seq_one_letter_code
_entity_poly.pdbx_strand_id
1 'polypeptide(L)'
;MWFWSADSVEQELFDLYASALRSLGVNFNDEQLQDTLEAASYGLEDAFRSAIVYMLWLEENLKPIYPTAKSMNSYQLSVIS
;
A
#
# COMPACT_ATOMS: atom_id res chain seq x y z
N MET A 1 -17.98 0.85 12.39
CA MET A 1 -18.69 2.12 12.24
C MET A 1 -18.39 2.65 10.85
N TRP A 2 -19.37 3.25 10.18
CA TRP A 2 -19.14 4.03 8.95
C TRP A 2 -19.05 5.48 9.40
N PHE A 3 -17.92 6.14 9.14
CA PHE A 3 -17.61 7.50 9.67
C PHE A 3 -18.54 8.57 9.10
N TRP A 4 -19.00 8.34 7.88
CA TRP A 4 -19.77 9.30 7.11
C TRP A 4 -21.17 8.77 6.82
N SER A 5 -22.08 9.69 6.57
CA SER A 5 -23.45 9.35 6.16
C SER A 5 -23.42 8.71 4.77
N ALA A 6 -24.34 7.78 4.51
CA ALA A 6 -24.39 7.06 3.24
C ALA A 6 -24.47 7.98 2.00
N ASP A 7 -25.10 9.15 2.14
CA ASP A 7 -25.29 10.13 1.07
C ASP A 7 -24.26 11.27 1.11
N SER A 8 -23.14 11.11 1.83
CA SER A 8 -22.11 12.13 1.93
C SER A 8 -21.03 11.96 0.86
N VAL A 9 -20.40 13.07 0.48
CA VAL A 9 -19.30 13.08 -0.51
C VAL A 9 -18.12 12.24 -0.02
N GLU A 10 -17.84 12.25 1.27
CA GLU A 10 -16.75 11.49 1.88
C GLU A 10 -16.98 9.98 1.76
N GLN A 11 -18.23 9.52 1.90
CA GLN A 11 -18.57 8.12 1.69
C GLN A 11 -18.38 7.71 0.23
N GLU A 12 -18.81 8.53 -0.73
CA GLU A 12 -18.60 8.29 -2.15
C GLU A 12 -17.11 8.21 -2.50
N LEU A 13 -16.31 9.14 -1.96
CA LEU A 13 -14.86 9.14 -2.13
C LEU A 13 -14.23 7.88 -1.52
N PHE A 14 -14.64 7.51 -0.32
CA PHE A 14 -14.16 6.29 0.31
C PHE A 14 -14.46 5.06 -0.55
N ASP A 15 -15.68 4.91 -1.04
CA ASP A 15 -16.05 3.76 -1.88
C ASP A 15 -15.27 3.72 -3.20
N LEU A 16 -14.92 4.88 -3.76
CA LEU A 16 -14.10 4.98 -4.97
C LEU A 16 -12.65 4.51 -4.74
N TYR A 17 -12.03 4.88 -3.62
CA TYR A 17 -10.59 4.62 -3.37
C TYR A 17 -10.31 3.41 -2.50
N ALA A 18 -11.27 2.94 -1.68
CA ALA A 18 -11.07 1.87 -0.71
C ALA A 18 -10.59 0.58 -1.35
N SER A 19 -11.07 0.24 -2.55
CA SER A 19 -10.61 -0.96 -3.26
C SER A 19 -9.12 -0.89 -3.63
N ALA A 20 -8.66 0.27 -4.13
CA ALA A 20 -7.25 0.45 -4.48
C ALA A 20 -6.36 0.41 -3.24
N LEU A 21 -6.75 1.12 -2.18
CA LEU A 21 -6.01 1.14 -0.91
C LEU A 21 -5.97 -0.25 -0.25
N ARG A 22 -7.06 -1.02 -0.27
CA ARG A 22 -7.06 -2.42 0.20
C ARG A 22 -6.10 -3.29 -0.61
N SER A 23 -6.01 -3.09 -1.92
CA SER A 23 -5.08 -3.85 -2.77
C SER A 23 -3.61 -3.55 -2.45
N LEU A 24 -3.33 -2.34 -1.94
CA LEU A 24 -2.02 -1.92 -1.43
C LEU A 24 -1.78 -2.35 0.04
N GLY A 25 -2.69 -3.12 0.63
CA GLY A 25 -2.53 -3.66 1.98
C GLY A 25 -3.01 -2.73 3.11
N VAL A 26 -3.73 -1.66 2.80
CA VAL A 26 -4.30 -0.77 3.82
C VAL A 26 -5.41 -1.48 4.60
N ASN A 27 -5.25 -1.54 5.93
CA ASN A 27 -6.23 -2.12 6.83
C ASN A 27 -7.16 -1.03 7.40
N PHE A 28 -8.35 -0.88 6.81
CA PHE A 28 -9.37 0.06 7.29
C PHE A 28 -10.03 -0.32 8.61
N ASN A 29 -9.70 -1.48 9.22
CA ASN A 29 -10.13 -1.82 10.57
C ASN A 29 -9.19 -1.29 11.67
N ASP A 30 -8.09 -0.65 11.28
CA ASP A 30 -7.17 -0.01 12.21
C ASP A 30 -7.81 1.25 12.82
N GLU A 31 -7.92 1.30 14.15
CA GLU A 31 -8.57 2.39 14.88
C GLU A 31 -7.85 3.73 14.68
N GLN A 32 -6.53 3.72 14.61
CA GLN A 32 -5.75 4.95 14.44
C GLN A 32 -5.94 5.53 13.02
N LEU A 33 -5.98 4.67 12.01
CA LEU A 33 -6.29 5.08 10.64
C LEU A 33 -7.71 5.64 10.55
N GLN A 34 -8.65 4.98 11.21
CA GLN A 34 -10.05 5.40 11.30
C GLN A 34 -10.19 6.81 11.89
N ASP A 35 -9.58 7.07 13.05
CA ASP A 35 -9.56 8.39 13.69
C ASP A 35 -8.92 9.46 12.79
N THR A 36 -7.86 9.09 12.07
CA THR A 36 -7.17 10.00 11.15
C THR A 36 -8.05 10.37 9.95
N LEU A 37 -8.78 9.41 9.39
CA LEU A 37 -9.69 9.64 8.27
C LEU A 37 -10.88 10.50 8.67
N GLU A 38 -11.44 10.29 9.87
CA GLU A 38 -12.50 11.14 10.42
C GLU A 38 -12.04 12.60 10.57
N ALA A 39 -10.82 12.81 11.05
CA ALA A 39 -10.22 14.14 11.18
C ALA A 39 -9.89 14.80 9.82
N ALA A 40 -9.66 14.00 8.77
CA ALA A 40 -9.26 14.45 7.43
C ALA A 40 -10.44 14.82 6.51
N SER A 41 -11.64 15.07 7.06
CA SER A 41 -12.86 15.41 6.30
C SER A 41 -12.65 16.48 5.21
N TYR A 42 -11.87 17.53 5.51
CA TYR A 42 -11.43 18.49 4.50
C TYR A 42 -10.16 18.00 3.78
N GLY A 43 -10.30 17.59 2.52
CA GLY A 43 -9.17 17.13 1.69
C GLY A 43 -9.00 15.62 1.62
N LEU A 44 -10.00 14.85 2.02
CA LEU A 44 -10.00 13.39 2.02
C LEU A 44 -9.56 12.78 0.67
N GLU A 45 -10.04 13.31 -0.45
CA GLU A 45 -9.65 12.83 -1.77
C GLU A 45 -8.14 12.99 -2.03
N ASP A 46 -7.58 14.15 -1.66
CA ASP A 46 -6.16 14.44 -1.84
C ASP A 46 -5.30 13.54 -0.94
N ALA A 47 -5.77 13.26 0.28
CA ALA A 47 -5.14 12.32 1.19
C ALA A 47 -5.10 10.89 0.60
N PHE A 48 -6.21 10.41 0.03
CA PHE A 48 -6.25 9.10 -0.63
C PHE A 48 -5.31 9.04 -1.84
N ARG A 49 -5.34 10.05 -2.71
CA ARG A 49 -4.45 10.13 -3.88
C ARG A 49 -2.98 10.13 -3.46
N SER A 50 -2.63 10.94 -2.46
CA SER A 50 -1.27 11.04 -1.94
C SER A 50 -0.81 9.71 -1.31
N ALA A 51 -1.68 9.03 -0.56
CA ALA A 51 -1.38 7.74 0.03
C ALA A 51 -1.10 6.67 -1.03
N ILE A 52 -1.92 6.59 -2.09
CA ILE A 52 -1.72 5.66 -3.21
C ILE A 52 -0.38 5.93 -3.90
N VAL A 53 -0.10 7.19 -4.25
CA VAL A 53 1.15 7.57 -4.91
C VAL A 53 2.35 7.20 -4.03
N TYR A 54 2.27 7.48 -2.73
CA TYR A 54 3.35 7.17 -1.79
C TYR A 54 3.58 5.66 -1.65
N MET A 55 2.52 4.86 -1.54
CA MET A 55 2.63 3.39 -1.44
C MET A 55 3.22 2.78 -2.72
N LEU A 56 2.79 3.24 -3.89
CA LEU A 56 3.36 2.80 -5.16
C LEU A 56 4.85 3.16 -5.26
N TRP A 57 5.22 4.38 -4.86
CA TRP A 57 6.61 4.80 -4.80
C TRP A 57 7.43 3.91 -3.86
N LEU A 58 6.89 3.56 -2.69
CA LEU A 58 7.53 2.64 -1.75
C LEU A 58 7.73 1.25 -2.37
N GLU A 59 6.73 0.70 -3.06
CA GLU A 59 6.89 -0.59 -3.75
C GLU A 59 7.96 -0.57 -4.83
N GLU A 60 8.11 0.53 -5.55
CA GLU A 60 9.14 0.69 -6.58
C GLU A 60 10.55 0.87 -5.99
N ASN A 61 10.68 1.59 -4.88
CA ASN A 61 11.96 2.01 -4.33
C ASN A 61 12.46 1.14 -3.16
N LEU A 62 11.56 0.40 -2.50
CA LEU A 62 11.90 -0.58 -1.47
C LEU A 62 11.95 -2.02 -2.00
N LYS A 63 11.68 -2.25 -3.29
CA LYS A 63 12.09 -3.49 -3.93
C LYS A 63 13.57 -3.68 -3.62
N PRO A 64 13.97 -4.77 -2.94
CA PRO A 64 15.37 -5.07 -2.80
C PRO A 64 15.92 -5.08 -4.21
N ILE A 65 16.98 -4.31 -4.46
CA ILE A 65 17.87 -4.61 -5.57
C ILE A 65 18.44 -5.97 -5.20
N TYR A 66 17.70 -7.04 -5.48
CA TYR A 66 18.30 -8.34 -5.60
C TYR A 66 19.30 -8.14 -6.74
N PRO A 67 20.62 -8.19 -6.49
CA PRO A 67 21.49 -8.42 -7.62
C PRO A 67 20.96 -9.70 -8.22
N THR A 68 20.52 -9.64 -9.48
CA THR A 68 20.10 -10.81 -10.24
C THR A 68 21.06 -11.93 -9.89
N ALA A 69 20.58 -12.94 -9.14
CA ALA A 69 21.34 -14.15 -8.85
C ALA A 69 21.39 -14.97 -10.14
N LYS A 70 22.05 -14.43 -11.16
CA LYS A 70 22.63 -15.17 -12.27
C LYS A 70 24.12 -15.18 -12.03
N SER A 71 24.60 -16.39 -11.67
CA SER A 71 25.99 -16.85 -11.60
C SER A 71 26.77 -16.56 -10.32
N MET A 72 26.87 -17.56 -9.43
CA MET A 72 28.14 -18.19 -8.99
C MET A 72 27.93 -19.11 -7.76
N ASN A 73 27.62 -20.40 -8.00
CA ASN A 73 28.31 -21.54 -7.36
C ASN A 73 27.73 -22.87 -7.87
N SER A 74 28.25 -23.34 -9.01
CA SER A 74 28.35 -24.78 -9.28
C SER A 74 29.82 -25.17 -9.23
N TYR A 75 30.50 -24.85 -8.13
CA TYR A 75 31.66 -25.62 -7.69
C TYR A 75 31.13 -26.66 -6.70
N GLN A 76 30.54 -27.73 -7.21
CA GLN A 76 30.56 -29.01 -6.51
C GLN A 76 31.64 -29.85 -7.20
N LEU A 77 32.71 -30.04 -6.43
CA LEU A 77 33.83 -30.92 -6.69
C LEU A 77 33.34 -32.28 -7.20
N SER A 78 33.59 -32.56 -8.47
CA SER A 78 33.79 -33.92 -8.96
C SER A 78 35.05 -33.90 -9.81
N VAL A 79 35.87 -34.95 -9.68
CA VAL A 79 37.21 -35.11 -10.26
C VAL A 79 38.36 -34.50 -9.43
N ILE A 80 38.43 -34.88 -8.16
CA ILE A 80 39.66 -35.43 -7.59
C ILE A 80 39.27 -36.64 -6.72
N SER A 81 39.33 -37.83 -7.33
CA SER A 81 39.59 -39.11 -6.68
C SER A 81 39.91 -40.14 -7.75
#